data_AF-A0A7H4YPZ7-F1
#
_entry.id   AF-A0A7H4YPZ7-F1
#
_cell.length_a   1.000
_cell.length_b   1.000
_cell.length_c   1.000
_cell.angle_alpha   90.00
_cell.angle_beta   90.00
_cell.angle_gamma   90.00
#
_symmetry.space_group_name_H-M   'P 1'
#
loop_
_entity.id
_entity.type
_entity.pdbx_description
1 polymer ?
#
loop_
_entity_poly.entity_id
_entity_poly.type
_entity_poly.pdbx_seq_one_letter_code
_entity_poly.pdbx_strand_id
1 'polypeptide(L)' 'MTIKSNTPAHDKDCWQTPLWLFDALDIEFGF' A
#
# COMPACT_ATOMS: atom_id res chain seq x y z
N MET A 1 -11.84 13.73 -6.47
CA MET A 1 -12.90 12.71 -6.56
C MET A 1 -12.28 11.38 -6.16
N THR A 2 -12.76 10.74 -5.10
CA THR A 2 -12.16 9.49 -4.62
C THR A 2 -12.88 8.33 -5.31
N ILE A 3 -12.20 7.65 -6.24
CA ILE A 3 -12.70 6.39 -6.81
C ILE A 3 -12.68 5.37 -5.67
N LYS A 4 -13.86 5.01 -5.16
CA LYS A 4 -13.99 3.98 -4.13
C LYS A 4 -14.07 2.61 -4.80
N SER A 5 -13.22 1.70 -4.36
CA SER A 5 -13.30 0.29 -4.75
C SER A 5 -14.60 -0.34 -4.25
N ASN A 6 -15.25 -1.11 -5.14
CA ASN A 6 -16.44 -1.91 -4.85
C ASN A 6 -16.09 -3.32 -4.31
N THR A 7 -14.81 -3.64 -4.09
CA THR A 7 -14.38 -4.93 -3.52
C THR A 7 -15.02 -5.12 -2.13
N PRO A 8 -15.67 -6.27 -1.86
CA PRO A 8 -16.22 -6.57 -0.54
C PRO A 8 -15.17 -6.47 0.56
N ALA A 9 -15.57 -6.06 1.76
CA ALA A 9 -14.63 -5.81 2.86
C ALA A 9 -13.80 -7.06 3.25
N HIS A 10 -14.36 -8.26 3.10
CA HIS A 10 -13.68 -9.53 3.37
C HIS A 10 -12.68 -9.93 2.27
N ASP A 11 -12.86 -9.40 1.06
CA ASP A 11 -11.96 -9.61 -0.09
C ASP A 11 -10.94 -8.47 -0.25
N LYS A 12 -11.05 -7.42 0.58
CA LYS A 12 -10.05 -6.35 0.58
C LYS A 12 -8.78 -6.89 1.20
N ASP A 13 -7.73 -6.91 0.40
CA ASP A 13 -6.40 -7.09 0.93
C ASP A 13 -6.07 -5.88 1.82
N CYS A 14 -6.10 -6.11 3.13
CA CYS A 14 -5.82 -5.11 4.16
C CYS A 14 -4.40 -5.26 4.69
N TRP A 15 -3.57 -6.07 4.02
CA TRP A 15 -2.17 -6.19 4.40
C TRP A 15 -1.48 -4.85 4.21
N GLN A 16 -1.06 -4.28 5.33
CA GLN A 16 -0.34 -3.03 5.33
C GLN A 16 1.12 -3.32 4.97
N THR A 17 1.65 -2.61 3.99
CA THR A 17 3.08 -2.65 3.68
C THR A 17 3.89 -2.27 4.92
N PRO A 18 4.86 -3.09 5.34
CA PRO A 18 5.73 -2.77 6.47
C PRO A 18 6.52 -1.48 6.23
N LEU A 19 6.70 -0.66 7.28
CA LEU A 19 7.40 0.63 7.18
C LEU A 19 8.84 0.49 6.64
N TRP A 20 9.56 -0.56 7.06
CA TRP A 20 10.94 -0.81 6.62
C TRP A 20 11.06 -1.01 5.11
N LEU A 21 9.99 -1.44 4.43
CA LEU A 21 10.00 -1.60 2.99
C LEU A 21 10.03 -0.23 2.31
N PHE A 22 9.34 0.76 2.85
CA PHE A 22 9.40 2.13 2.33
C PHE A 22 10.79 2.72 2.50
N ASP A 23 11.43 2.51 3.66
CA ASP A 23 12.82 2.95 3.88
C ASP A 23 13.78 2.32 2.85
N ALA A 24 13.61 1.01 2.55
CA ALA A 24 14.41 0.32 1.54
C ALA A 24 14.16 0.86 0.12
N LEU A 25 12.90 1.15 -0.22
CA LEU A 25 12.52 1.72 -1.51
C LEU A 25 13.06 3.15 -1.68
N ASP A 26 13.05 3.97 -0.63
CA ASP A 26 13.63 5.32 -0.67
C ASP A 26 15.15 5.26 -0.89
N ILE A 27 15.85 4.30 -0.25
CA ILE A 27 17.29 4.07 -0.48
C ILE A 27 17.57 3.61 -1.91
N GLU A 28 16.75 2.71 -2.46
CA GLU A 28 16.98 2.09 -3.77
C GLU A 28 16.60 2.99 -4.95
N PHE A 29 15.53 3.79 -4.81
CA PHE A 29 14.95 4.59 -5.90
C PHE A 29 15.10 6.10 -5.72
N GLY A 30 15.47 6.58 -4.52
CA GLY A 30 15.78 8.00 -4.27
C GLY A 30 14.58 8.94 -4.36
N PHE A 31 13.42 8.50 -3.88
CA PHE A 31 12.19 9.30 -3.83
C PHE A 31 12.30 10.56 -2.95
#